data_AF-A0A7Y6PIW0-F1
#
_entry.id   AF-A0A7Y6PIW0-F1
#
_cell.length_a   1.000
_cell.length_b   1.000
_cell.length_c   1.000
_cell.angle_alpha   90.00
_cell.angle_beta   90.00
_cell.angle_gamma   90.00
#
_symmetry.space_group_name_H-M   'P 1'
#
loop_
_entity.id
_entity.type
_entity.pdbx_description
1 polymer ?
#
loop_
_entity_poly.entity_id
_entity_poly.type
_entity_poly.pdbx_seq_one_letter_code
_entity_poly.pdbx_strand_id
1 'polypeptide(L)'
;KVETMYNTRTFTPDFVDGITYAYMANEARRTRNLDPIYTGNELKILKQGLDPDLLPNVDWMDELLKKGAMSYRASLNLSGGGENARYFVSASYLDE
;
A
#
# COMPACT_ATOMS: atom_id res chain seq x y z
N LYS A 1 -20.09 -19.85 -14.01
CA LYS A 1 -18.73 -19.32 -14.29
C LYS A 1 -18.12 -18.88 -12.99
N VAL A 2 -16.90 -19.32 -12.69
CA VAL A 2 -16.13 -18.89 -11.53
C VAL A 2 -14.91 -18.16 -12.05
N GLU A 3 -14.65 -16.98 -11.52
CA GLU A 3 -13.52 -16.12 -11.87
C GLU A 3 -12.77 -15.73 -10.59
N THR A 4 -11.46 -15.93 -10.60
CA THR A 4 -10.56 -15.46 -9.53
C THR A 4 -9.69 -14.36 -10.12
N MET A 5 -9.62 -13.22 -9.44
CA MET A 5 -8.79 -12.09 -9.85
C MET A 5 -7.82 -11.75 -8.71
N TYR A 6 -6.54 -11.59 -9.05
CA TYR A 6 -5.54 -11.07 -8.12
C TYR A 6 -5.18 -9.65 -8.53
N ASN A 7 -5.44 -8.69 -7.64
CA ASN A 7 -5.10 -7.30 -7.85
C ASN A 7 -3.89 -6.94 -6.99
N THR A 8 -2.84 -6.41 -7.62
CA THR A 8 -1.66 -5.89 -6.94
C THR A 8 -1.23 -4.58 -7.57
N ARG A 9 -0.53 -3.75 -6.79
CA ARG A 9 -0.05 -2.44 -7.25
C ARG A 9 1.07 -2.65 -8.27
N THR A 10 0.93 -2.05 -9.45
CA THR A 10 1.92 -2.17 -10.54
C THR A 10 3.23 -1.46 -10.22
N PHE A 11 3.18 -0.39 -9.41
CA PHE A 11 4.34 0.32 -8.93
C PHE A 11 4.06 0.91 -7.55
N THR A 12 4.95 0.63 -6.61
CA THR A 12 4.97 1.20 -5.27
C THR A 12 6.32 1.87 -5.10
N PRO A 13 6.41 3.21 -4.96
CA PRO A 13 7.66 3.86 -4.62
C PRO A 13 8.11 3.36 -3.25
N ASP A 14 9.36 2.90 -3.16
CA ASP A 14 9.96 2.56 -1.86
C ASP A 14 10.34 3.85 -1.14
N PHE A 15 9.90 3.99 0.11
CA PHE A 15 10.39 5.07 0.96
C PHE A 15 11.83 4.78 1.38
N VAL A 16 12.61 5.83 1.52
CA VAL A 16 13.95 5.72 2.12
C VAL A 16 13.84 5.41 3.62
N ASP A 17 14.90 4.85 4.19
CA ASP A 17 14.99 4.65 5.64
C ASP A 17 14.95 6.00 6.40
N GLY A 18 14.56 5.95 7.68
CA GLY A 18 14.40 7.15 8.51
C GLY A 18 15.66 8.01 8.61
N ILE A 19 16.84 7.38 8.55
CA ILE A 19 18.14 8.09 8.60
C ILE A 19 18.37 8.86 7.29
N THR A 20 18.17 8.23 6.14
CA THR A 20 18.32 8.88 4.83
C THR A 20 17.30 9.99 4.67
N TYR A 21 16.07 9.79 5.17
CA TYR A 21 15.07 10.86 5.25
C TYR A 21 15.58 12.07 6.06
N ALA A 22 16.12 11.82 7.26
CA ALA A 22 16.63 12.89 8.13
C ALA A 22 17.80 13.66 7.49
N TYR A 23 18.71 12.96 6.79
CA TYR A 23 19.77 13.60 6.02
C TYR A 23 19.23 14.47 4.87
N MET A 24 18.31 13.95 4.07
CA MET A 24 17.71 14.69 2.96
C MET A 24 16.89 15.90 3.45
N ALA A 25 16.18 15.77 4.57
CA ALA A 25 15.41 16.87 5.16
C ALA A 25 16.32 18.03 5.61
N ASN A 26 17.44 17.70 6.26
CA ASN A 26 18.46 18.69 6.64
C ASN A 26 19.13 19.31 5.42
N GLU A 27 19.44 18.52 4.39
CA GLU A 27 20.01 19.03 3.15
C GLU A 27 19.06 20.00 2.45
N ALA A 28 17.77 19.67 2.37
CA ALA A 28 16.75 20.54 1.79
C ALA A 28 16.61 21.88 2.53
N ARG A 29 16.71 21.86 3.88
CA ARG A 29 16.68 23.08 4.72
C ARG A 29 17.93 23.93 4.55
N ARG A 30 19.10 23.28 4.53
CA ARG A 30 20.39 23.95 4.29
C ARG A 30 20.42 24.66 2.94
N THR A 31 19.90 24.03 1.88
CA THR A 31 19.78 24.65 0.55
C THR A 31 18.86 25.87 0.55
N ARG A 32 17.91 25.94 1.49
CA ARG A 32 17.00 27.08 1.68
C ARG A 32 17.50 28.08 2.73
N ASN A 33 18.74 27.94 3.21
CA ASN A 33 19.32 28.80 4.24
C ASN A 33 18.53 28.80 5.57
N LEU A 34 17.86 27.68 5.87
CA LEU A 34 17.10 27.45 7.10
C LEU A 34 17.88 26.53 8.05
N ASP A 35 17.59 26.65 9.34
CA ASP A 35 18.16 25.75 10.35
C ASP A 35 17.75 24.28 10.11
N PRO A 36 18.68 23.33 10.31
CA PRO A 36 18.41 21.90 10.17
C PRO A 36 17.33 21.46 11.16
N ILE A 37 16.50 20.49 10.73
CA ILE A 37 15.44 19.92 11.56
C ILE A 37 16.05 18.96 12.60
N TYR A 38 17.04 18.17 12.18
CA TYR A 38 17.71 17.20 13.03
C TYR A 38 19.12 17.67 13.37
N THR A 39 19.45 17.69 14.65
CA THR A 39 20.80 17.97 15.13
C THR A 39 21.73 16.77 14.92
N GLY A 40 23.04 17.02 14.92
CA GLY A 40 24.04 15.96 14.69
C GLY A 40 24.01 14.83 15.72
N ASN A 41 23.49 15.07 16.93
CA ASN A 41 23.31 14.04 17.95
C ASN A 41 22.06 13.19 17.68
N GLU A 42 20.95 13.77 17.25
CA GLU A 42 19.73 13.04 16.89
C GLU A 42 19.97 12.13 15.68
N LEU A 43 20.74 12.59 14.68
CA LEU A 43 21.17 11.75 13.56
C LEU A 43 22.03 10.56 13.99
N LYS A 44 22.85 10.71 15.03
CA LYS A 44 23.65 9.60 15.59
C LYS A 44 22.77 8.59 16.33
N ILE A 45 21.80 9.07 17.11
CA ILE A 45 20.84 8.22 17.82
C ILE A 45 20.01 7.42 16.82
N LEU A 46 19.48 8.08 15.77
CA LEU A 46 18.81 7.44 14.63
C LEU A 46 19.71 6.40 13.95
N LYS A 47 20.97 6.77 13.65
CA LYS A 47 21.93 5.87 13.01
C LYS A 47 22.26 4.63 13.84
N GLN A 48 22.32 4.78 15.15
CA GLN A 48 22.67 3.70 16.06
C GLN A 48 21.44 2.93 16.55
N GLY A 49 20.22 3.36 16.19
CA GLY A 49 18.97 2.73 16.62
C GLY A 49 18.82 2.67 18.14
N LEU A 50 19.46 3.60 18.86
CA LEU A 50 19.59 3.55 20.32
C LEU A 50 18.33 3.98 21.04
N ASP A 51 17.38 4.61 20.34
CA ASP A 51 16.11 5.07 20.90
C ASP A 51 14.95 4.79 19.93
N PRO A 52 14.47 3.54 19.86
CA PRO A 52 13.34 3.16 19.02
C PRO A 52 12.00 3.70 19.53
N ASP A 53 11.92 4.21 20.77
CA ASP A 53 10.71 4.79 21.36
C ASP A 53 10.52 6.25 20.93
N LEU A 54 11.60 7.04 20.88
CA LEU A 54 11.53 8.45 20.47
C LEU A 54 11.67 8.64 18.95
N LEU A 55 12.41 7.77 18.27
CA LEU A 55 12.72 7.86 16.83
C LEU A 55 12.53 6.50 16.13
N PRO A 56 11.29 5.98 16.05
CA PRO A 56 11.02 4.72 15.38
C PRO A 56 11.25 4.81 13.86
N ASN A 57 12.05 3.88 13.32
CA ASN A 57 12.21 3.68 11.88
C ASN A 57 11.16 2.65 11.39
N VAL A 58 9.88 3.04 11.44
CA VAL A 58 8.77 2.17 11.02
C VAL A 58 8.49 2.37 9.54
N ASP A 59 8.50 1.27 8.78
CA ASP A 59 8.01 1.26 7.41
C ASP A 59 6.47 1.26 7.41
N TRP A 60 5.90 2.47 7.47
CA TRP A 60 4.46 2.66 7.41
C TRP A 60 3.83 2.17 6.11
N MET A 61 4.60 2.00 5.03
CA MET A 61 4.09 1.48 3.77
C MET A 61 3.78 -0.03 3.90
N ASP A 62 4.69 -0.81 4.49
CA ASP A 62 4.44 -2.25 4.72
C ASP A 62 3.39 -2.47 5.82
N GLU A 63 3.33 -1.59 6.83
CA GLU A 63 2.38 -1.72 7.93
C GLU A 63 0.94 -1.39 7.52
N LEU A 64 0.74 -0.33 6.73
CA LEU A 64 -0.60 0.13 6.36
C LEU A 64 -1.12 -0.52 5.06
N LEU A 65 -0.24 -0.96 4.16
CA LEU A 65 -0.64 -1.41 2.83
C LEU A 65 -0.46 -2.92 2.66
N LYS A 66 -1.57 -3.60 2.41
CA LYS A 66 -1.55 -5.00 1.98
C LYS A 66 -0.87 -5.13 0.61
N LYS A 67 -0.05 -6.18 0.47
CA LYS A 67 0.75 -6.49 -0.75
C LYS A 67 -0.11 -6.81 -1.99
N GLY A 68 -1.40 -7.11 -1.78
CA GLY A 68 -2.39 -7.35 -2.83
C GLY A 68 -3.74 -7.70 -2.23
N ALA A 69 -4.77 -7.68 -3.07
CA ALA A 69 -6.12 -8.11 -2.74
C ALA A 69 -6.54 -9.23 -3.71
N MET A 70 -7.06 -10.33 -3.15
CA MET A 70 -7.66 -11.42 -3.92
C MET A 70 -9.16 -11.17 -3.99
N SER A 71 -9.72 -11.18 -5.18
CA SER A 71 -11.18 -11.06 -5.36
C SER A 71 -11.71 -12.32 -6.03
N TYR A 72 -12.80 -12.86 -5.50
CA TYR A 72 -13.46 -14.05 -6.01
C TYR A 72 -14.87 -13.70 -6.50
N ARG A 73 -15.18 -14.09 -7.74
CA ARG A 73 -16.50 -13.88 -8.35
C ARG A 73 -17.06 -15.18 -8.86
N ALA A 74 -18.25 -15.54 -8.37
CA ALA A 74 -19.04 -16.65 -8.90
C ALA A 74 -20.30 -16.11 -9.56
N SER A 75 -20.54 -16.49 -10.82
CA SER A 75 -21.72 -16.09 -11.59
C SER A 75 -22.43 -17.33 -12.13
N LEU A 76 -23.70 -17.49 -11.79
CA LEU A 76 -24.59 -18.54 -12.30
C LEU A 76 -25.62 -17.89 -13.22
N ASN A 77 -25.60 -18.25 -14.50
CA ASN A 77 -26.54 -17.76 -15.50
C ASN A 77 -27.27 -18.96 -16.10
N LEU A 78 -28.60 -18.95 -16.00
CA LEU A 78 -29.50 -19.93 -16.59
C LEU A 78 -30.38 -19.19 -17.59
N SER A 79 -30.19 -19.47 -18.87
CA SER A 79 -30.97 -18.90 -19.96
C SER A 79 -31.64 -20.02 -20.74
N GLY A 80 -32.93 -19.90 -21.01
CA GLY A 80 -33.69 -20.88 -21.79
C GLY A 80 -35.01 -20.30 -22.30
N GLY A 81 -35.60 -20.93 -23.31
CA GLY A 81 -36.87 -20.49 -23.89
C GLY A 81 -37.03 -20.81 -25.37
N GLY A 82 -38.22 -21.26 -25.76
CA GLY A 82 -38.61 -21.56 -27.15
C GLY A 82 -39.18 -20.35 -27.89
N GLU A 83 -39.70 -20.55 -29.11
CA GLU A 83 -40.18 -19.48 -30.01
C GLU A 83 -41.17 -18.49 -29.37
N ASN A 84 -41.96 -18.92 -28.38
CA ASN A 84 -43.02 -18.11 -27.79
C ASN A 84 -42.69 -17.49 -26.41
N ALA A 85 -41.61 -17.90 -25.72
CA ALA A 85 -41.23 -17.32 -24.43
C ALA A 85 -39.75 -17.56 -24.07
N ARG A 86 -39.07 -16.52 -23.58
CA ARG A 86 -37.68 -16.56 -23.09
C ARG A 86 -37.62 -16.25 -21.61
N TYR A 87 -36.84 -17.03 -20.86
CA TYR A 87 -36.53 -16.81 -19.46
C TYR A 87 -35.02 -16.72 -19.24
N PHE A 88 -34.63 -15.82 -18.35
CA PHE A 88 -33.26 -15.59 -17.95
C PHE A 88 -33.20 -15.42 -16.44
N VAL A 89 -32.39 -16.23 -15.77
CA VAL A 89 -32.13 -16.15 -14.34
C VAL A 89 -30.63 -16.02 -14.15
N SER A 90 -30.20 -14.99 -13.42
CA SER A 90 -28.80 -14.76 -13.07
C SER A 90 -28.64 -14.57 -11.57
N ALA A 91 -27.64 -15.22 -11.01
CA ALA A 91 -27.19 -15.00 -9.64
C ALA A 91 -25.68 -14.78 -9.64
N SER A 92 -25.20 -13.80 -8.87
CA SER A 92 -23.77 -13.52 -8.71
C SER A 92 -23.41 -13.34 -7.25
N TYR A 93 -22.25 -13.88 -6.86
CA TYR A 93 -21.64 -13.73 -5.54
C TYR A 93 -20.23 -13.16 -5.72
N LEU A 94 -19.90 -12.16 -4.92
CA LEU A 94 -18.62 -11.46 -4.92
C LEU A 94 -18.05 -11.47 -3.50
N ASP A 95 -16.78 -11.83 -3.38
CA ASP A 95 -15.97 -11.80 -2.16
C ASP A 95 -14.66 -11.05 -2.46
N GLU A 96 -14.26 -10.11 -1.60
CA GLU A 96 -13.15 -9.14 -1.80
C GLU A 96 -12.28 -8.97 -0.55
#